data_AF-A0A1V6AIK4-F1
#
_entry.id   AF-A0A1V6AIK4-F1
#
_cell.length_a   1.000
_cell.length_b   1.000
_cell.length_c   1.000
_cell.angle_alpha   90.00
_cell.angle_beta   90.00
_cell.angle_gamma   90.00
#
_symmetry.space_group_name_H-M   'P 1'
#
loop_
_entity.id
_entity.type
_entity.pdbx_description
1 polymer ?
#
loop_
_entity_poly.entity_id
_entity_poly.type
_entity_poly.pdbx_seq_one_letter_code
_entity_poly.pdbx_strand_id
1 'polypeptide(L)'
;MAVAPNGDVYASVYNGDIYKQTGGTGDFVGLSQTTRAWVGMAASPNGDVYASVSNGDIYKQTGGTGDFVGLSQTTRAWAGMAASPSTTGVIITSTVDGTTYNWATKEEGFNYNDANGYTYQIERERSLLVQEFIRGFISSWELSSDNNVRISVKNEAMLWAKKTLRIHSSSCPWVFKGTECGYSGTATWCDKNYARCGELLNTDNYGGFRFLPSIMEKEIWWGKSRK
;
A
#
# COMPACT_ATOMS: atom_id res chain seq x y z
N MET A 1 14.87 25.51 0.89
CA MET A 1 13.72 24.97 0.14
C MET A 1 13.10 23.85 0.97
N ALA A 2 11.78 23.67 0.89
CA ALA A 2 11.06 22.56 1.53
C ALA A 2 9.96 22.04 0.58
N VAL A 3 9.60 20.77 0.72
CA VAL A 3 8.49 20.15 -0.01
C VAL A 3 7.45 19.70 1.01
N ALA A 4 6.23 20.20 0.89
CA ALA A 4 5.13 19.88 1.79
C ALA A 4 4.41 18.58 1.36
N PRO A 5 3.69 17.90 2.28
CA PRO A 5 3.00 16.65 1.99
C PRO A 5 1.92 16.74 0.90
N ASN A 6 1.36 17.94 0.71
CA ASN A 6 0.39 18.22 -0.36
C ASN A 6 1.03 18.41 -1.75
N GLY A 7 2.36 18.28 -1.85
CA GLY A 7 3.13 18.47 -3.08
C GLY A 7 3.60 19.92 -3.31
N ASP A 8 3.19 20.89 -2.49
CA ASP A 8 3.67 22.27 -2.63
C ASP A 8 5.18 22.37 -2.35
N VAL A 9 5.90 23.13 -3.17
CA VAL A 9 7.33 23.39 -3.00
C VAL A 9 7.54 24.83 -2.57
N TYR A 10 8.27 25.02 -1.47
CA TYR A 10 8.56 26.33 -0.92
C TYR A 10 10.05 26.66 -1.07
N ALA A 11 10.35 27.84 -1.59
CA ALA A 11 11.69 28.37 -1.71
C ALA A 11 11.81 29.70 -0.95
N SER A 12 12.90 29.87 -0.22
CA SER A 12 13.16 31.08 0.56
C SER A 12 14.33 31.84 -0.05
N VAL A 13 14.21 33.16 -0.16
CA VAL A 13 15.28 34.02 -0.67
C VAL A 13 15.88 34.83 0.47
N TYR A 14 17.21 34.85 0.54
CA TYR A 14 17.94 35.69 1.50
C TYR A 14 17.74 37.17 1.15
N ASN A 15 17.34 37.99 2.13
CA ASN A 15 16.92 39.38 1.93
C ASN A 15 15.80 39.51 0.90
N GLY A 16 14.89 38.53 0.87
CA GLY A 16 13.79 38.46 -0.07
C GLY A 16 12.52 37.91 0.55
N ASP A 17 11.66 37.38 -0.31
CA ASP A 17 10.39 36.74 0.04
C ASP A 17 10.52 35.20 0.13
N ILE A 18 9.45 34.56 0.58
CA ILE A 18 9.20 33.14 0.44
C ILE A 18 8.28 32.93 -0.78
N TYR A 19 8.67 32.03 -1.66
CA TYR A 19 7.93 31.67 -2.86
C TYR A 19 7.36 30.26 -2.72
N LYS A 20 6.22 30.03 -3.36
CA LYS A 20 5.54 28.75 -3.41
C LYS A 20 5.23 28.33 -4.85
N GLN A 21 5.49 27.08 -5.16
CA GLN A 21 5.01 26.38 -6.34
C GLN A 21 3.92 25.40 -5.90
N THR A 22 2.72 25.52 -6.45
CA THR A 22 1.57 24.70 -6.03
C THR A 22 1.58 23.33 -6.68
N GLY A 23 1.44 22.27 -5.88
CA GLY A 23 1.41 20.88 -6.34
C GLY A 23 2.67 20.43 -7.08
N GLY A 24 3.81 21.11 -6.87
CA GLY A 24 5.10 20.76 -7.48
C GLY A 24 5.17 21.02 -8.98
N THR A 25 4.27 21.83 -9.53
CA THR A 25 4.21 22.16 -10.95
C THR A 25 4.03 23.67 -11.18
N GLY A 26 4.47 24.16 -12.34
CA GLY A 26 4.33 25.58 -12.71
C GLY A 26 5.38 26.49 -12.08
N ASP A 27 5.09 27.79 -12.03
CA ASP A 27 6.02 28.82 -11.56
C ASP A 27 6.01 28.99 -10.04
N PHE A 28 7.12 29.51 -9.51
CA PHE A 28 7.20 29.97 -8.12
C PHE A 28 6.54 31.33 -7.97
N VAL A 29 5.48 31.41 -7.16
CA VAL A 29 4.74 32.64 -6.87
C VAL A 29 5.12 33.14 -5.48
N GLY A 30 5.43 34.43 -5.35
CA GLY A 30 5.77 35.05 -4.06
C GLY A 30 4.56 35.07 -3.11
N LEU A 31 4.79 34.77 -1.83
CA LEU A 31 3.76 34.80 -0.79
C LEU A 31 3.61 36.18 -0.14
N SER A 32 4.32 37.19 -0.64
CA SER A 32 4.29 38.57 -0.13
C SER A 32 4.61 38.67 1.36
N GLN A 33 5.52 37.83 1.83
CA GLN A 33 6.00 37.89 3.21
C GLN A 33 6.91 39.09 3.39
N THR A 34 7.06 39.52 4.65
CA THR A 34 8.02 40.57 4.98
C THR A 34 9.41 40.15 4.53
N THR A 35 10.12 41.06 3.85
CA THR A 35 11.50 40.83 3.40
C THR A 35 12.40 40.54 4.59
N ARG A 36 13.02 39.35 4.60
CA ARG A 36 13.93 38.93 5.68
C ARG A 36 15.08 38.09 5.12
N ALA A 37 16.08 37.89 5.96
CA ALA A 37 17.19 36.96 5.72
C ALA A 37 16.74 35.50 5.90
N TRP A 38 15.76 35.05 5.11
CA TRP A 38 15.27 33.68 5.15
C TRP A 38 16.38 32.69 4.70
N VAL A 39 16.66 31.68 5.50
CA VAL A 39 17.79 30.77 5.27
C VAL A 39 17.43 29.29 5.33
N GLY A 40 16.56 28.89 6.25
CA GLY A 40 16.12 27.51 6.42
C GLY A 40 14.63 27.36 6.15
N MET A 41 14.24 26.21 5.62
CA MET A 41 12.84 25.84 5.41
C MET A 41 12.64 24.37 5.78
N ALA A 42 11.54 24.04 6.43
CA ALA A 42 11.12 22.67 6.68
C ALA A 42 9.60 22.55 6.59
N ALA A 43 9.08 21.49 5.99
CA ALA A 43 7.66 21.20 5.98
C ALA A 43 7.38 19.99 6.85
N SER A 44 6.38 20.10 7.71
CA SER A 44 5.93 19.06 8.62
C SER A 44 4.89 18.16 7.95
N PRO A 45 4.82 16.87 8.33
CA PRO A 45 3.79 15.95 7.84
C PRO A 45 2.34 16.38 8.13
N ASN A 46 2.12 17.25 9.13
CA ASN A 46 0.79 17.81 9.43
C ASN A 46 0.42 19.00 8.51
N GLY A 47 1.28 19.37 7.55
CA GLY A 47 1.08 20.49 6.64
C GLY A 47 1.65 21.83 7.11
N ASP A 48 2.10 21.96 8.36
CA ASP A 48 2.76 23.19 8.82
C ASP A 48 4.10 23.38 8.10
N VAL A 49 4.41 24.62 7.73
CA VAL A 49 5.68 24.98 7.08
C VAL A 49 6.44 25.95 7.98
N TYR A 50 7.72 25.68 8.19
CA TYR A 50 8.61 26.46 9.04
C TYR A 50 9.67 27.13 8.19
N ALA A 51 9.95 28.41 8.49
CA ALA A 51 10.99 29.21 7.86
C ALA A 51 11.87 29.85 8.93
N SER A 52 13.20 29.80 8.79
CA SER A 52 14.12 30.43 9.73
C SER A 52 14.75 31.67 9.14
N VAL A 53 14.96 32.67 9.99
CA VAL A 53 15.67 33.91 9.64
C VAL A 53 17.05 33.89 10.27
N SER A 54 18.08 34.19 9.48
CA SER A 54 19.44 34.33 9.98
C SER A 54 19.52 35.50 10.96
N ASN A 55 20.09 35.27 12.14
CA ASN A 55 20.08 36.21 13.26
C ASN A 55 18.66 36.70 13.58
N GLY A 56 17.71 35.77 13.60
CA GLY A 56 16.30 36.05 13.82
C GLY A 56 15.55 34.91 14.48
N ASP A 57 14.22 34.93 14.30
CA ASP A 57 13.27 33.96 14.82
C ASP A 57 13.03 32.80 13.83
N ILE A 58 12.32 31.78 14.28
CA ILE A 58 11.68 30.74 13.48
C ILE A 58 10.21 31.13 13.30
N TYR A 59 9.74 31.12 12.06
CA TYR A 59 8.37 31.44 11.69
C TYR A 59 7.65 30.17 11.23
N LYS A 60 6.34 30.12 11.46
CA LYS A 60 5.47 29.01 11.09
C LYS A 60 4.26 29.49 10.29
N GLN A 61 3.98 28.81 9.19
CA GLN A 61 2.73 28.86 8.45
C GLN A 61 1.91 27.62 8.83
N THR A 62 0.68 27.81 9.31
CA THR A 62 -0.16 26.71 9.81
C THR A 62 -0.91 26.06 8.66
N GLY A 63 -0.81 24.73 8.52
CA GLY A 63 -1.50 23.96 7.48
C GLY A 63 -1.15 24.36 6.05
N GLY A 64 0.02 24.96 5.81
CA GLY A 64 0.49 25.35 4.47
C GLY A 64 -0.28 26.51 3.84
N THR A 65 -1.02 27.26 4.66
CA THR A 65 -1.84 28.40 4.21
C THR A 65 -1.69 29.59 5.17
N GLY A 66 -1.98 30.79 4.66
CA GLY A 66 -1.84 32.04 5.42
C GLY A 66 -0.39 32.50 5.59
N ASP A 67 -0.16 33.38 6.57
CA ASP A 67 1.14 34.02 6.80
C ASP A 67 2.09 33.18 7.67
N PHE A 68 3.39 33.48 7.53
CA PHE A 68 4.42 32.98 8.44
C PHE A 68 4.43 33.84 9.72
N VAL A 69 4.04 33.23 10.84
CA VAL A 69 3.98 33.89 12.16
C VAL A 69 5.18 33.45 13.01
N GLY A 70 5.85 34.40 13.67
CA GLY A 70 7.01 34.13 14.52
C GLY A 70 6.66 33.28 15.75
N LEU A 71 7.53 32.34 16.10
CA LEU A 71 7.38 31.46 17.27
C LEU A 71 7.98 32.04 18.54
N SER A 72 8.46 33.29 18.50
CA SER A 72 9.12 33.97 19.62
C SER A 72 10.33 33.21 20.16
N GLN A 73 11.09 32.57 19.27
CA GLN A 73 12.36 31.93 19.63
C GLN A 73 13.45 32.97 19.86
N THR A 74 14.48 32.58 20.61
CA THR A 74 15.66 33.41 20.77
C THR A 74 16.34 33.67 19.42
N THR A 75 16.77 34.90 19.19
CA THR A 75 17.54 35.30 18.00
C THR A 75 18.81 34.47 17.87
N ARG A 76 18.91 33.67 16.80
CA ARG A 76 20.10 32.84 16.49
C ARG A 76 20.31 32.74 14.98
N ALA A 77 21.50 32.27 14.59
CA ALA A 77 21.81 31.89 13.21
C ALA A 77 21.29 30.47 12.91
N TRP A 78 19.97 30.33 12.80
CA TRP A 78 19.30 29.07 12.51
C TRP A 78 19.62 28.58 11.09
N ALA A 79 20.56 27.65 10.93
CA ALA A 79 21.06 27.21 9.63
C ALA A 79 20.35 25.98 9.03
N GLY A 80 19.71 25.16 9.85
CA GLY A 80 19.06 23.93 9.42
C GLY A 80 17.83 23.63 10.27
N MET A 81 16.79 23.10 9.63
CA MET A 81 15.56 22.68 10.28
C MET A 81 15.11 21.35 9.69
N ALA A 82 14.62 20.48 10.55
CA ALA A 82 13.89 19.28 10.16
C ALA A 82 12.60 19.24 10.98
N ALA A 83 11.49 19.00 10.31
CA ALA A 83 10.22 18.76 10.96
C ALA A 83 9.99 17.25 11.01
N SER A 84 9.79 16.70 12.21
CA SER A 84 9.36 15.31 12.38
C SER A 84 7.83 15.28 12.48
N PRO A 85 7.19 14.15 12.09
CA PRO A 85 5.80 13.92 12.42
C PRO A 85 5.66 13.87 13.94
N SER A 86 5.23 14.97 14.54
CA SER A 86 4.68 14.93 15.89
C SER A 86 3.18 15.14 15.76
N THR A 87 2.43 14.03 15.76
CA THR A 87 1.01 14.06 16.08
C THR A 87 0.90 14.36 17.57
N THR A 88 1.25 15.58 17.99
CA THR A 88 0.99 16.05 19.35
C THR A 88 -0.38 16.70 19.31
N GLY A 89 -1.37 15.86 19.06
CA GLY A 89 -2.79 16.17 19.10
C GLY A 89 -3.48 14.88 19.47
N VAL A 90 -4.15 14.86 20.61
CA VAL A 90 -5.06 13.77 20.97
C VAL A 90 -6.20 13.83 19.95
N ILE A 91 -6.23 12.89 18.99
CA ILE A 91 -7.36 12.76 18.07
C ILE A 91 -8.37 11.85 18.75
N ILE A 92 -9.48 12.43 19.21
CA ILE A 92 -10.65 11.68 19.65
C ILE A 92 -11.45 11.36 18.38
N THR A 93 -11.32 10.15 17.84
CA THR A 93 -12.04 9.73 16.62
C THR A 93 -13.40 9.15 17.00
N SER A 94 -14.47 9.82 16.58
CA SER A 94 -15.83 9.28 16.55
C SER A 94 -16.04 8.62 15.17
N THR A 95 -16.25 7.30 15.13
CA THR A 95 -16.50 6.52 13.90
C THR A 95 -17.84 6.86 13.24
N VAL A 96 -18.11 6.42 12.01
CA VAL A 96 -19.44 6.56 11.38
C VAL A 96 -20.49 5.87 12.26
N ASP A 97 -21.60 6.58 12.54
CA ASP A 97 -22.59 6.36 13.61
C ASP A 97 -22.17 6.78 15.04
N GLY A 98 -21.00 7.39 15.19
CA GLY A 98 -20.51 7.96 16.43
C GLY A 98 -21.09 9.35 16.69
N THR A 99 -21.59 9.55 17.91
CA THR A 99 -22.27 10.76 18.35
C THR A 99 -21.32 11.96 18.39
N THR A 100 -21.74 13.09 17.82
CA THR A 100 -21.08 14.38 18.08
C THR A 100 -21.45 14.83 19.49
N TYR A 101 -20.48 14.87 20.40
CA TYR A 101 -20.69 15.47 21.72
C TYR A 101 -20.33 16.96 21.67
N ASN A 102 -21.36 17.80 21.51
CA ASN A 102 -21.25 19.24 21.77
C ASN A 102 -21.36 19.45 23.30
N TRP A 103 -20.25 19.33 24.02
CA TRP A 103 -20.24 19.68 25.44
C TRP A 103 -20.46 21.19 25.57
N ALA A 104 -21.42 21.62 26.39
CA ALA A 104 -21.77 23.02 26.50
C ALA A 104 -20.67 23.83 27.21
N THR A 105 -19.86 23.15 28.03
CA THR A 105 -18.73 23.73 28.76
C THR A 105 -17.60 22.71 28.95
N LYS A 106 -16.41 23.21 29.29
CA LYS A 106 -15.22 22.42 29.63
C LYS A 106 -15.49 21.45 30.80
N GLU A 107 -16.36 21.85 31.70
CA GLU A 107 -16.72 21.14 32.92
C GLU A 107 -17.64 19.93 32.65
N GLU A 108 -18.46 19.95 31.59
CA GLU A 108 -19.28 18.78 31.21
C GLU A 108 -18.50 17.72 30.44
N GLY A 109 -17.49 18.12 29.66
CA GLY A 109 -16.70 17.21 28.83
C GLY A 109 -15.47 16.61 29.52
N PHE A 110 -14.86 17.32 30.47
CA PHE A 110 -13.60 16.92 31.10
C PHE A 110 -13.58 17.10 32.63
N ASN A 111 -14.68 17.55 33.24
CA ASN A 111 -14.94 17.77 34.68
C ASN A 111 -13.71 17.85 35.61
N TYR A 112 -12.66 18.61 35.32
CA TYR A 112 -11.31 18.50 35.93
C TYR A 112 -11.20 18.55 37.47
N ASN A 113 -12.30 18.80 38.20
CA ASN A 113 -12.44 18.83 39.65
C ASN A 113 -13.13 17.59 40.28
N ASP A 114 -13.23 16.40 39.64
CA ASP A 114 -13.77 15.21 40.33
C ASP A 114 -13.05 14.99 41.66
N ALA A 115 -13.84 14.77 42.70
CA ALA A 115 -13.34 14.27 43.96
C ALA A 115 -12.87 12.80 43.86
N ASN A 116 -13.33 12.05 42.85
CA ASN A 116 -13.00 10.63 42.65
C ASN A 116 -11.82 10.38 41.68
N GLY A 117 -11.27 11.44 41.07
CA GLY A 117 -10.22 11.38 40.06
C GLY A 117 -10.69 10.94 38.67
N TYR A 118 -10.04 11.45 37.61
CA TYR A 118 -10.25 10.98 36.23
C TYR A 118 -9.12 10.05 35.79
N THR A 119 -9.47 9.04 35.01
CA THR A 119 -8.50 8.28 34.22
C THR A 119 -8.73 8.58 32.76
N TYR A 120 -7.65 8.92 32.04
CA TYR A 120 -7.63 9.05 30.59
C TYR A 120 -6.66 8.01 30.05
N GLN A 121 -7.00 7.38 28.92
CA GLN A 121 -6.09 6.50 28.20
C GLN A 121 -5.61 7.22 26.95
N ILE A 122 -4.29 7.36 26.82
CA ILE A 122 -3.64 7.85 25.59
C ILE A 122 -3.33 6.63 24.75
N GLU A 123 -4.11 6.40 23.72
CA GLU A 123 -3.78 5.40 22.70
C GLU A 123 -2.90 6.05 21.63
N ARG A 124 -1.67 5.57 21.51
CA ARG A 124 -0.78 5.97 20.42
C ARG A 124 -1.23 5.24 19.16
N GLU A 125 -1.97 5.91 18.29
CA GLU A 125 -2.22 5.41 16.95
C GLU A 125 -0.93 5.56 16.13
N ARG A 126 -0.14 4.49 16.07
CA ARG A 126 1.02 4.42 15.19
C ARG A 126 0.51 4.15 13.78
N SER A 127 0.33 5.20 12.98
CA SER A 127 0.09 5.05 11.55
C SER A 127 1.36 4.52 10.87
N LEU A 128 1.47 3.20 10.81
CA LEU A 128 2.45 2.55 9.96
C LEU A 128 1.96 2.63 8.52
N LEU A 129 2.66 3.41 7.70
CA LEU A 129 2.59 3.29 6.26
C LEU A 129 3.24 1.96 5.87
N VAL A 130 2.44 0.89 5.83
CA VAL A 130 2.86 -0.42 5.34
C VAL A 130 2.64 -0.43 3.83
N GLN A 131 3.72 -0.20 3.08
CA GLN A 131 3.72 -0.39 1.63
C GLN A 131 4.13 -1.83 1.32
N GLU A 132 3.29 -2.57 0.62
CA GLU A 132 3.63 -3.92 0.12
C GLU A 132 4.74 -3.77 -0.92
N PHE A 133 5.99 -4.07 -0.54
CA PHE A 133 7.14 -3.93 -1.43
C PHE A 133 7.30 -5.12 -2.39
N ILE A 134 7.05 -6.35 -1.91
CA ILE A 134 7.16 -7.57 -2.71
C ILE A 134 6.06 -8.56 -2.30
N ARG A 135 5.34 -9.09 -3.31
CA ARG A 135 4.50 -10.28 -3.19
C ARG A 135 5.16 -11.44 -3.93
N GLY A 136 5.23 -12.61 -3.31
CA GLY A 136 5.79 -13.80 -3.94
C GLY A 136 5.73 -15.02 -3.04
N PHE A 137 6.25 -16.14 -3.54
CA PHE A 137 6.37 -17.37 -2.77
C PHE A 137 7.78 -17.49 -2.19
N ILE A 138 7.87 -18.07 -0.99
CA ILE A 138 9.16 -18.45 -0.41
C ILE A 138 9.71 -19.61 -1.23
N SER A 139 10.82 -19.38 -1.92
CA SER A 139 11.48 -20.40 -2.75
C SER A 139 12.53 -21.17 -1.96
N SER A 140 13.26 -20.51 -1.07
CA SER A 140 14.29 -21.13 -0.22
C SER A 140 14.59 -20.26 0.99
N TRP A 141 15.22 -20.86 2.00
CA TRP A 141 15.77 -20.17 3.14
C TRP A 141 17.09 -20.83 3.56
N GLU A 142 18.04 -20.03 4.05
CA GLU A 142 19.30 -20.50 4.61
C GLU A 142 19.62 -19.75 5.91
N LEU A 143 20.10 -20.50 6.92
CA LEU A 143 20.66 -19.94 8.15
C LEU A 143 22.18 -19.91 8.01
N SER A 144 22.77 -18.72 8.09
CA SER A 144 24.22 -18.61 8.24
C SER A 144 24.61 -18.78 9.70
N SER A 145 25.83 -19.24 9.95
CA SER A 145 26.43 -19.35 11.29
C SER A 145 26.42 -18.03 12.07
N ASP A 146 26.27 -16.91 11.38
CA ASP A 146 26.40 -15.55 11.93
C ASP A 146 25.05 -14.95 12.35
N ASN A 147 24.08 -15.78 12.77
CA ASN A 147 22.71 -15.35 13.11
C ASN A 147 21.95 -14.64 11.98
N ASN A 148 22.40 -14.79 10.73
CA ASN A 148 21.74 -14.21 9.57
C ASN A 148 20.82 -15.24 8.91
N VAL A 149 19.55 -14.87 8.73
CA VAL A 149 18.59 -15.65 7.95
C VAL A 149 18.46 -15.00 6.58
N ARG A 150 18.72 -15.77 5.52
CA ARG A 150 18.42 -15.34 4.16
C ARG A 150 17.18 -16.07 3.66
N ILE A 151 16.13 -15.33 3.35
CA ILE A 151 14.89 -15.85 2.77
C ILE A 151 14.83 -15.38 1.32
N SER A 152 14.71 -16.32 0.37
CA SER A 152 14.56 -16.01 -1.04
C SER A 152 13.08 -16.02 -1.42
N VAL A 153 12.55 -14.83 -1.72
CA VAL A 153 11.20 -14.67 -2.27
C VAL A 153 11.33 -14.56 -3.79
N LYS A 154 10.57 -15.38 -4.51
CA LYS A 154 10.53 -15.38 -5.98
C LYS A 154 9.08 -15.07 -6.42
N ASN A 155 8.92 -14.51 -7.60
CA ASN A 155 7.61 -14.20 -8.17
C ASN A 155 6.94 -15.46 -8.75
N GLU A 156 5.68 -15.33 -9.17
CA GLU A 156 4.88 -16.43 -9.70
C GLU A 156 5.46 -17.10 -10.96
N ALA A 157 6.37 -16.41 -11.66
CA ALA A 157 7.08 -16.96 -12.82
C ALA A 157 7.88 -18.24 -12.48
N MET A 158 8.22 -18.48 -11.20
CA MET A 158 8.85 -19.76 -10.80
C MET A 158 7.97 -20.98 -11.12
N LEU A 159 6.65 -20.80 -11.24
CA LEU A 159 5.71 -21.87 -11.57
C LEU A 159 5.87 -22.36 -13.01
N TRP A 160 6.47 -21.56 -13.90
CA TRP A 160 6.72 -21.96 -15.29
C TRP A 160 7.81 -23.03 -15.40
N ALA A 161 8.70 -23.12 -14.41
CA ALA A 161 9.70 -24.17 -14.30
C ALA A 161 9.17 -25.43 -13.60
N LYS A 162 7.93 -25.42 -13.08
CA LYS A 162 7.34 -26.61 -12.47
C LYS A 162 6.94 -27.60 -13.57
N LYS A 163 7.45 -28.82 -13.45
CA LYS A 163 6.97 -29.95 -14.25
C LYS A 163 5.51 -30.19 -13.91
N THR A 164 4.62 -30.15 -14.90
CA THR A 164 3.21 -30.52 -14.69
C THR A 164 3.17 -31.96 -14.18
N LEU A 165 2.48 -32.19 -13.06
CA LEU A 165 2.33 -33.54 -12.49
C LEU A 165 1.46 -34.45 -13.38
N ARG A 166 0.76 -33.89 -14.36
CA ARG A 166 -0.13 -34.61 -15.27
C ARG A 166 0.50 -34.70 -16.66
N ILE A 167 0.67 -35.92 -17.15
CA ILE A 167 0.85 -36.21 -18.56
C ILE A 167 -0.55 -36.20 -19.20
N HIS A 168 -0.75 -35.40 -20.24
CA HIS A 168 -2.01 -35.39 -20.96
C HIS A 168 -2.22 -36.75 -21.63
N SER A 169 -3.20 -37.51 -21.15
CA SER A 169 -3.58 -38.83 -21.70
C SER A 169 -4.86 -38.71 -22.50
N SER A 170 -4.98 -39.53 -23.55
CA SER A 170 -6.21 -39.70 -24.31
C SER A 170 -7.32 -40.37 -23.50
N SER A 171 -6.97 -41.23 -22.53
CA SER A 171 -7.93 -41.95 -21.70
C SER A 171 -8.26 -41.17 -20.43
N CYS A 172 -9.50 -41.29 -19.95
CA CYS A 172 -9.93 -40.67 -18.70
C CYS A 172 -9.18 -41.27 -17.50
N PRO A 173 -8.49 -40.46 -16.67
CA PRO A 173 -7.75 -40.95 -15.51
C PRO A 173 -8.62 -41.16 -14.27
N TRP A 174 -9.87 -40.69 -14.27
CA TRP A 174 -10.73 -40.72 -13.08
C TRP A 174 -11.11 -42.13 -12.69
N VAL A 175 -11.17 -42.41 -11.40
CA VAL A 175 -11.80 -43.62 -10.87
C VAL A 175 -13.28 -43.58 -11.27
N PHE A 176 -13.80 -44.68 -11.84
CA PHE A 176 -15.19 -44.69 -12.29
C PHE A 176 -16.13 -44.58 -11.09
N LYS A 177 -17.11 -43.66 -11.14
CA LYS A 177 -17.95 -43.26 -9.99
C LYS A 177 -17.20 -42.62 -8.82
N GLY A 178 -15.92 -42.27 -8.99
CA GLY A 178 -15.16 -41.45 -8.05
C GLY A 178 -15.58 -39.99 -8.12
N THR A 179 -15.08 -39.19 -7.17
CA THR A 179 -15.41 -37.77 -6.99
C THR A 179 -15.24 -36.95 -8.27
N GLU A 180 -14.16 -37.16 -9.01
CA GLU A 180 -13.83 -36.42 -10.23
C GLU A 180 -14.62 -36.94 -11.45
N CYS A 181 -15.05 -38.20 -11.43
CA CYS A 181 -15.87 -38.77 -12.49
C CYS A 181 -17.33 -38.31 -12.36
N GLY A 182 -17.87 -38.23 -11.14
CA GLY A 182 -19.22 -37.73 -10.88
C GLY A 182 -20.39 -38.57 -11.43
N TYR A 183 -20.12 -39.69 -12.09
CA TYR A 183 -21.18 -40.52 -12.69
C TYR A 183 -22.00 -41.25 -11.62
N SER A 184 -23.30 -40.92 -11.55
CA SER A 184 -24.26 -41.45 -10.56
C SER A 184 -25.23 -42.51 -11.10
N GLY A 185 -25.14 -42.85 -12.40
CA GLY A 185 -26.05 -43.79 -13.04
C GLY A 185 -25.82 -45.28 -12.70
N THR A 186 -26.63 -46.13 -13.35
CA THR A 186 -26.70 -47.58 -13.09
C THR A 186 -25.55 -48.39 -13.70
N ALA A 187 -24.88 -47.85 -14.72
CA ALA A 187 -23.73 -48.54 -15.34
C ALA A 187 -22.63 -48.85 -14.31
N THR A 188 -22.11 -50.07 -14.38
CA THR A 188 -21.12 -50.61 -13.44
C THR A 188 -19.69 -50.60 -13.97
N TRP A 189 -19.50 -50.24 -15.24
CA TRP A 189 -18.18 -50.24 -15.89
C TRP A 189 -17.99 -49.10 -16.89
N CYS A 190 -16.73 -48.69 -17.07
CA CYS A 190 -16.29 -47.65 -17.99
C CYS A 190 -14.90 -47.97 -18.54
N ASP A 191 -14.76 -47.97 -19.86
CA ASP A 191 -13.50 -48.20 -20.61
C ASP A 191 -12.58 -46.98 -20.69
N LYS A 192 -12.95 -45.87 -20.02
CA LYS A 192 -12.24 -44.59 -19.98
C LYS A 192 -12.18 -43.83 -21.32
N ASN A 193 -12.91 -44.26 -22.35
CA ASN A 193 -13.00 -43.54 -23.62
C ASN A 193 -14.05 -42.41 -23.56
N TYR A 194 -13.84 -41.35 -24.33
CA TYR A 194 -14.80 -40.25 -24.48
C TYR A 194 -16.13 -40.73 -25.06
N ALA A 195 -16.12 -41.65 -26.02
CA ALA A 195 -17.34 -42.20 -26.62
C ALA A 195 -18.26 -42.86 -25.56
N ARG A 196 -17.68 -43.70 -24.70
CA ARG A 196 -18.39 -44.30 -23.55
C ARG A 196 -18.89 -43.25 -22.59
N CYS A 197 -18.12 -42.20 -22.34
CA CYS A 197 -18.55 -41.09 -21.51
C CYS A 197 -19.77 -40.35 -22.10
N GLY A 198 -19.87 -40.29 -23.43
CA GLY A 198 -21.04 -39.83 -24.19
C GLY A 198 -22.27 -40.72 -24.00
N GLU A 199 -22.12 -42.04 -24.12
CA GLU A 199 -23.20 -43.00 -23.85
C GLU A 199 -23.74 -42.88 -22.42
N LEU A 200 -22.86 -42.58 -21.46
CA LEU A 200 -23.19 -42.39 -20.05
C LEU A 200 -23.70 -40.98 -19.72
N LEU A 201 -23.82 -40.08 -20.71
CA LEU A 201 -24.20 -38.67 -20.54
C LEU A 201 -23.36 -37.94 -19.48
N ASN A 202 -22.06 -38.25 -19.39
CA ASN A 202 -21.16 -37.74 -18.37
C ASN A 202 -19.92 -37.03 -18.96
N THR A 203 -20.03 -36.54 -20.19
CA THR A 203 -18.90 -35.94 -20.94
C THR A 203 -18.32 -34.69 -20.28
N ASP A 204 -19.11 -33.98 -19.49
CA ASP A 204 -18.68 -32.77 -18.79
C ASP A 204 -17.62 -33.06 -17.72
N ASN A 205 -17.65 -34.28 -17.16
CA ASN A 205 -16.69 -34.74 -16.15
C ASN A 205 -15.55 -35.57 -16.77
N TYR A 206 -15.38 -35.54 -18.10
CA TYR A 206 -14.33 -36.31 -18.75
C TYR A 206 -12.94 -35.73 -18.49
N GLY A 207 -12.07 -36.49 -17.80
CA GLY A 207 -10.74 -36.03 -17.40
C GLY A 207 -9.61 -36.24 -18.41
N GLY A 208 -9.89 -36.95 -19.50
CA GLY A 208 -8.94 -37.19 -20.58
C GLY A 208 -8.95 -36.06 -21.61
N PHE A 209 -7.98 -36.07 -22.53
CA PHE A 209 -7.93 -35.10 -23.61
C PHE A 209 -8.56 -35.70 -24.88
N ARG A 210 -9.82 -35.36 -25.15
CA ARG A 210 -10.63 -35.98 -26.23
C ARG A 210 -10.02 -35.88 -27.63
N PHE A 211 -9.16 -34.90 -27.87
CA PHE A 211 -8.56 -34.64 -29.18
C PHE A 211 -7.18 -35.27 -29.35
N LEU A 212 -6.60 -35.87 -28.31
CA LEU A 212 -5.25 -36.44 -28.35
C LEU A 212 -5.21 -37.61 -29.34
N PRO A 213 -6.16 -38.55 -29.32
CA PRO A 213 -6.21 -39.62 -30.33
C PRO A 213 -6.34 -39.12 -31.76
N SER A 214 -7.04 -38.01 -31.99
CA SER A 214 -7.30 -37.50 -33.35
C SER A 214 -6.15 -36.69 -33.95
N ILE A 215 -5.18 -36.28 -33.11
CA ILE A 215 -3.98 -35.52 -33.51
C ILE A 215 -2.68 -36.30 -33.31
N MET A 216 -2.70 -37.40 -32.53
CA MET A 216 -1.57 -38.31 -32.39
C MET A 216 -1.22 -38.86 -33.78
N GLU A 217 0.07 -38.79 -34.13
CA GLU A 217 0.62 -39.22 -35.42
C GLU A 217 0.15 -38.42 -36.66
N LYS A 218 -0.53 -37.27 -36.47
CA LYS A 218 -0.85 -36.36 -37.58
C LYS A 218 0.10 -35.17 -37.61
N GLU A 219 0.52 -34.79 -38.82
CA GLU A 219 1.27 -33.55 -39.03
C GLU A 219 0.34 -32.36 -38.74
N ILE A 220 0.56 -31.69 -37.60
CA ILE A 220 -0.13 -30.45 -37.27
C ILE A 220 0.61 -29.32 -37.96
N TRP A 221 -0.04 -28.68 -38.92
CA TRP A 221 0.53 -27.58 -39.67
C TRP A 221 0.31 -26.24 -38.93
N TRP A 222 1.38 -25.47 -38.72
CA TRP A 222 1.38 -24.22 -37.93
C TRP A 222 1.77 -22.96 -38.73
N GLY A 223 1.67 -22.96 -40.06
CA GLY A 223 2.08 -21.84 -40.93
C GLY A 223 0.96 -20.86 -41.32
N LYS A 224 1.17 -20.06 -42.39
CA LYS A 224 0.16 -19.14 -42.99
C LYS A 224 -0.59 -19.71 -44.21
N SER A 225 0.00 -20.62 -44.97
CA SER A 225 -0.64 -21.39 -46.07
C SER A 225 -0.45 -22.90 -45.93
N ARG A 226 -1.55 -23.67 -45.80
CA ARG A 226 -1.53 -25.14 -45.69
C ARG A 226 -0.78 -25.76 -46.88
N LYS A 227 0.01 -26.81 -46.62
CA LYS A 227 0.49 -27.72 -47.66
C LYS A 227 -0.64 -28.67 -48.08
#